data_AF-A0A238BN79-F1
#
_entry.id   AF-A0A238BN79-F1
#
_cell.length_a   1.000
_cell.length_b   1.000
_cell.length_c   1.000
_cell.angle_alpha   90.00
_cell.angle_beta   90.00
_cell.angle_gamma   90.00
#
_symmetry.space_group_name_H-M   'P 1'
#
loop_
_entity.id
_entity.type
_entity.pdbx_description
1 polymer ?
#
loop_
_entity_poly.entity_id
_entity_poly.type
_entity_poly.pdbx_seq_one_letter_code
_entity_poly.pdbx_strand_id
1 'polypeptide(L)'
;MSTKCYMLTVLRYYMLTRPNQEMVHFDSVLLLFSILLALATFAGIAAASFLLYNSFFLLCRDPLLWLLGKMRFITRITPQWLLFTQLFCTVPVMIFDAYSAMLLFDFVVPLTGRMGVANNLVYISRRMDYPVKCGLVLYSLFFIVLFCTSLGWPYKYSEESPRVRRIVALDTKRSIYSFQNNIPVQEHALFVQTLDYRGITDLPEHTFLTGNSEPNCSNIKDEYCRLPYYTAVHRLFPPRQSRWIPLPGQPLIVSPINVSNVEKQLLSKSELRLNFTISGGADKMSLHMTPLDDLEIDSWSFTDFHPATFNKRNTYFVFLTCGTEIPQERHFWIILKKRGTAYGSLSINEIPVLELSVATHYTHGPHQYSDTLIQLRSLIESRRKTPHLAVGWWKWAMTATTGIIVDLKVWDEKNEGENKHIYY
;
A
#
# COMPACT_ATOMS: atom_id res chain seq x y z
N MET A 1 -17.72 -23.39 24.72
CA MET A 1 -18.67 -23.66 25.82
C MET A 1 -18.68 -22.56 26.90
N SER A 2 -18.54 -21.27 26.54
CA SER A 2 -18.43 -20.17 27.54
C SER A 2 -19.40 -18.97 27.30
N THR A 3 -20.04 -18.87 26.13
CA THR A 3 -20.96 -17.76 25.80
C THR A 3 -22.38 -17.93 26.36
N LYS A 4 -22.85 -19.17 26.56
CA LYS A 4 -24.19 -19.44 27.11
C LYS A 4 -24.34 -19.01 28.58
N CYS A 5 -23.26 -19.07 29.36
CA CYS A 5 -23.31 -18.74 30.78
C CYS A 5 -23.35 -17.23 31.04
N TYR A 6 -22.76 -16.42 30.15
CA TYR A 6 -22.69 -14.96 30.32
C TYR A 6 -24.04 -14.28 30.07
N MET A 7 -24.73 -14.66 28.98
CA MET A 7 -26.01 -14.02 28.60
C MET A 7 -27.13 -14.31 29.61
N LEU A 8 -27.18 -15.54 30.16
CA LEU A 8 -28.15 -15.94 31.20
C LEU A 8 -27.91 -15.23 32.54
N THR A 9 -26.66 -14.97 32.90
CA THR A 9 -26.30 -14.25 34.14
C THR A 9 -26.66 -12.76 34.02
N VAL A 10 -26.45 -12.18 32.84
CA VAL A 10 -26.84 -10.80 32.51
C VAL A 10 -28.36 -10.64 32.54
N LEU A 11 -29.12 -11.53 31.89
CA LEU A 11 -30.60 -11.53 31.89
C LEU A 11 -31.21 -11.63 33.30
N ARG A 12 -30.61 -12.46 34.18
CA ARG A 12 -31.09 -12.64 35.56
C ARG A 12 -30.81 -11.41 36.42
N TYR A 13 -29.73 -10.69 36.15
CA TYR A 13 -29.39 -9.43 36.83
C TYR A 13 -30.24 -8.24 36.33
N TYR A 14 -30.55 -8.20 35.03
CA TYR A 14 -31.35 -7.13 34.41
C TYR A 14 -32.79 -7.07 34.97
N MET A 15 -33.41 -8.21 35.28
CA MET A 15 -34.82 -8.24 35.70
C MET A 15 -35.06 -7.96 37.20
N LEU A 16 -34.06 -8.09 38.07
CA LEU A 16 -34.29 -8.14 39.53
C LEU A 16 -33.95 -6.85 40.29
N THR A 17 -33.36 -5.83 39.66
CA THR A 17 -32.62 -4.80 40.44
C THR A 17 -32.85 -3.32 40.08
N ARG A 18 -33.79 -2.93 39.21
CA ARG A 18 -33.99 -1.51 38.84
C ARG A 18 -35.41 -0.97 39.05
N PRO A 19 -35.59 0.17 39.76
CA PRO A 19 -36.89 0.82 39.94
C PRO A 19 -37.31 1.75 38.77
N ASN A 20 -36.40 2.04 37.82
CA ASN A 20 -36.68 2.96 36.71
C ASN A 20 -37.15 2.20 35.46
N GLN A 21 -38.46 2.19 35.23
CA GLN A 21 -39.11 1.48 34.13
C GLN A 21 -38.57 1.89 32.74
N GLU A 22 -38.21 3.16 32.55
CA GLU A 22 -37.69 3.69 31.28
C GLU A 22 -36.33 3.09 30.91
N MET A 23 -35.43 2.92 31.88
CA MET A 23 -34.11 2.34 31.64
C MET A 23 -34.23 0.85 31.30
N VAL A 24 -35.08 0.14 32.04
CA VAL A 24 -35.34 -1.29 31.79
C VAL A 24 -35.95 -1.47 30.40
N HIS A 25 -36.86 -0.59 29.98
CA HIS A 25 -37.44 -0.62 28.64
C HIS A 25 -36.38 -0.41 27.55
N PHE A 26 -35.56 0.65 27.67
CA PHE A 26 -34.49 0.93 26.71
C PHE A 26 -33.49 -0.22 26.57
N ASP A 27 -33.02 -0.77 27.70
CA ASP A 27 -32.05 -1.86 27.70
C ASP A 27 -32.65 -3.18 27.19
N SER A 28 -33.93 -3.44 27.48
CA SER A 28 -34.64 -4.62 26.98
C SER A 28 -34.81 -4.58 25.46
N VAL A 29 -35.15 -3.40 24.92
CA VAL A 29 -35.26 -3.17 23.47
C VAL A 29 -33.89 -3.35 22.80
N LEU A 30 -32.84 -2.77 23.37
CA LEU A 30 -31.48 -2.89 22.84
C LEU A 30 -30.97 -4.34 22.85
N LEU A 31 -31.27 -5.09 23.91
CA LEU A 31 -30.92 -6.50 24.04
C LEU A 31 -31.68 -7.36 23.04
N LEU A 32 -32.98 -7.12 22.87
CA LEU A 32 -33.81 -7.82 21.88
C LEU A 32 -33.32 -7.56 20.45
N PHE A 33 -33.04 -6.31 20.09
CA PHE A 33 -32.49 -5.97 18.79
C PHE A 33 -31.13 -6.61 18.56
N SER A 34 -30.23 -6.58 19.55
CA SER A 34 -28.91 -7.18 19.41
C SER A 34 -28.95 -8.71 19.30
N ILE A 35 -29.89 -9.38 19.99
CA ILE A 35 -30.09 -10.83 19.85
C ILE A 35 -30.62 -11.14 18.44
N LEU A 36 -31.63 -10.41 17.97
CA LEU A 36 -32.18 -10.60 16.62
C LEU A 36 -31.12 -10.34 15.55
N LEU A 37 -30.32 -9.28 15.69
CA LEU A 37 -29.23 -8.94 14.78
C LEU A 37 -28.08 -9.95 14.86
N ALA A 38 -27.77 -10.49 16.03
CA ALA A 38 -26.77 -11.56 16.17
C ALA A 38 -27.23 -12.87 15.52
N LEU A 39 -28.50 -13.25 15.69
CA LEU A 39 -29.09 -14.41 15.02
C LEU A 39 -29.14 -14.20 13.50
N ALA A 40 -29.53 -13.02 13.02
CA ALA A 40 -29.51 -12.65 11.62
C ALA A 40 -28.08 -12.67 11.03
N THR A 41 -27.09 -12.20 11.80
CA THR A 41 -25.67 -12.26 11.42
C THR A 41 -25.20 -13.71 11.31
N PHE A 42 -25.58 -14.56 12.26
CA PHE A 42 -25.25 -15.99 12.26
C PHE A 42 -25.94 -16.75 11.12
N ALA A 43 -27.16 -16.34 10.75
CA ALA A 43 -27.89 -16.83 9.59
C ALA A 43 -27.34 -16.30 8.25
N GLY A 44 -26.29 -15.47 8.27
CA GLY A 44 -25.61 -14.99 7.06
C GLY A 44 -26.25 -13.76 6.41
N ILE A 45 -27.15 -13.05 7.10
CA ILE A 45 -27.70 -11.77 6.64
C ILE A 45 -26.61 -10.71 6.83
N ALA A 46 -25.94 -10.35 5.73
CA ALA A 46 -24.67 -9.63 5.71
C ALA A 46 -24.70 -8.24 6.40
N ALA A 47 -25.85 -7.57 6.39
CA ALA A 47 -26.00 -6.27 7.05
C ALA A 47 -26.28 -6.34 8.55
N ALA A 48 -26.73 -7.48 9.04
CA ALA A 48 -27.11 -7.59 10.44
C ALA A 48 -25.89 -7.34 11.33
N SER A 49 -24.68 -7.64 10.85
CA SER A 49 -23.44 -7.34 11.57
C SER A 49 -23.18 -5.84 11.69
N PHE A 50 -23.49 -5.05 10.65
CA PHE A 50 -23.31 -3.60 10.65
C PHE A 50 -24.20 -2.93 11.72
N LEU A 51 -25.48 -3.31 11.74
CA LEU A 51 -26.44 -2.84 12.74
C LEU A 51 -26.15 -3.44 14.12
N LEU A 52 -25.61 -4.66 14.18
CA LEU A 52 -25.20 -5.30 15.43
C LEU A 52 -24.07 -4.52 16.09
N TYR A 53 -23.08 -4.00 15.34
CA TYR A 53 -22.04 -3.17 15.95
C TYR A 53 -22.62 -1.91 16.59
N ASN A 54 -23.60 -1.28 15.92
CA ASN A 54 -24.31 -0.10 16.43
C ASN A 54 -25.03 -0.37 17.76
N SER A 55 -25.62 -1.56 17.95
CA SER A 55 -26.34 -1.92 19.18
C SER A 55 -25.46 -2.59 20.24
N PHE A 56 -24.44 -3.34 19.82
CA PHE A 56 -23.58 -4.15 20.69
C PHE A 56 -22.70 -3.31 21.61
N PHE A 57 -22.06 -2.25 21.09
CA PHE A 57 -21.22 -1.40 21.92
C PHE A 57 -22.02 -0.66 22.98
N LEU A 58 -23.29 -0.32 22.68
CA LEU A 58 -24.21 0.29 23.64
C LEU A 58 -24.62 -0.69 24.77
N LEU A 59 -24.70 -1.99 24.49
CA LEU A 59 -24.94 -3.01 25.51
C LEU A 59 -23.77 -3.15 26.51
N CYS A 60 -22.56 -2.74 26.12
CA CYS A 60 -21.40 -2.79 27.00
C CYS A 60 -21.43 -1.72 28.11
N ARG A 61 -22.37 -0.77 28.08
CA ARG A 61 -22.51 0.30 29.09
C ARG A 61 -22.58 -0.24 30.52
N ASP A 62 -23.51 -1.17 30.75
CA ASP A 62 -23.78 -1.70 32.09
C ASP A 62 -22.67 -2.64 32.60
N PRO A 63 -22.12 -3.57 31.79
CA PRO A 63 -20.92 -4.32 32.14
C PRO A 63 -19.72 -3.43 32.49
N LEU A 64 -19.55 -2.31 31.78
CA LEU A 64 -18.47 -1.35 32.05
C LEU A 64 -18.68 -0.64 33.40
N LEU A 65 -19.90 -0.18 33.69
CA LEU A 65 -20.24 0.42 34.98
C LEU A 65 -20.04 -0.57 36.13
N TRP A 66 -20.40 -1.84 35.94
CA TRP A 66 -20.17 -2.90 36.93
C TRP A 66 -18.68 -3.14 37.16
N LEU A 67 -17.88 -3.20 36.08
CA LEU A 67 -16.43 -3.38 36.17
C LEU A 67 -15.77 -2.20 36.91
N LEU A 68 -16.17 -0.97 36.59
CA LEU A 68 -15.69 0.25 37.25
C LEU A 68 -16.07 0.30 38.74
N GLY A 69 -17.27 -0.18 39.09
CA GLY A 69 -17.69 -0.36 40.48
C GLY A 69 -16.88 -1.44 41.22
N LYS A 70 -16.61 -2.58 40.57
CA LYS A 70 -15.78 -3.66 41.13
C LYS A 70 -14.33 -3.22 41.36
N MET A 71 -13.81 -2.39 40.47
CA MET A 71 -12.47 -1.79 40.57
C MET A 71 -12.42 -0.60 41.56
N ARG A 72 -13.52 -0.31 42.27
CA ARG A 72 -13.67 0.78 43.26
C ARG A 72 -13.47 2.20 42.71
N PHE A 73 -13.51 2.39 41.40
CA PHE A 73 -13.48 3.72 40.79
C PHE A 73 -14.80 4.48 40.96
N ILE A 74 -15.92 3.76 41.07
CA ILE A 74 -17.25 4.34 41.26
C ILE A 74 -17.88 3.72 42.50
N THR A 75 -18.15 4.55 43.51
CA THR A 75 -18.84 4.13 44.76
C THR A 75 -20.35 4.33 44.67
N ARG A 76 -20.82 5.26 43.84
CA ARG A 76 -22.24 5.54 43.61
C ARG A 76 -22.48 5.85 42.13
N ILE A 77 -23.47 5.20 41.53
CA ILE A 77 -23.89 5.45 40.14
C ILE A 77 -24.64 6.79 40.12
N THR A 78 -24.03 7.82 39.55
CA THR A 78 -24.68 9.12 39.29
C THR A 78 -25.07 9.23 37.81
N PRO A 79 -26.02 10.12 37.45
CA PRO A 79 -26.38 10.36 36.05
C PRO A 79 -25.20 10.78 35.16
N GLN A 80 -24.21 11.47 35.74
CA GLN A 80 -22.98 11.87 35.03
C GLN A 80 -22.13 10.66 34.62
N TRP A 81 -21.97 9.67 35.50
CA TRP A 81 -21.27 8.43 35.18
C TRP A 81 -22.03 7.61 34.13
N LEU A 82 -23.35 7.59 34.21
CA LEU A 82 -24.18 6.91 33.20
C LEU A 82 -24.02 7.54 31.82
N LEU A 83 -24.08 8.88 31.73
CA LEU A 83 -23.90 9.62 30.48
C LEU A 83 -22.47 9.46 29.93
N PHE A 84 -21.46 9.52 30.80
CA PHE A 84 -20.06 9.35 30.41
C PHE A 84 -19.81 7.95 29.82
N THR A 85 -20.28 6.90 30.49
CA THR A 85 -20.13 5.53 30.00
C THR A 85 -20.95 5.28 28.72
N GLN A 86 -22.13 5.88 28.59
CA GLN A 86 -22.91 5.86 27.35
C GLN A 86 -22.14 6.50 26.19
N LEU A 87 -21.60 7.71 26.40
CA LEU A 87 -20.79 8.41 25.40
C LEU A 87 -19.55 7.61 25.01
N PHE A 88 -18.85 7.04 25.98
CA PHE A 88 -17.70 6.18 25.72
C PHE A 88 -18.06 4.97 24.85
N CYS A 89 -19.18 4.31 25.15
CA CYS A 89 -19.71 3.20 24.35
C CYS A 89 -20.19 3.63 22.95
N THR A 90 -20.54 4.90 22.73
CA THR A 90 -20.91 5.43 21.39
C THR A 90 -19.70 5.79 20.53
N VAL A 91 -18.50 6.00 21.09
CA VAL A 91 -17.31 6.39 20.31
C VAL A 91 -16.94 5.38 19.22
N PRO A 92 -16.86 4.06 19.49
CA PRO A 92 -16.59 3.07 18.45
C PRO A 92 -17.64 3.08 17.34
N VAL A 93 -18.90 3.33 17.69
CA VAL A 93 -20.02 3.43 16.75
C VAL A 93 -19.84 4.63 15.82
N MET A 94 -19.57 5.81 16.38
CA MET A 94 -19.32 7.03 15.60
C MET A 94 -18.13 6.90 14.66
N ILE A 95 -17.04 6.26 15.11
CA ILE A 95 -15.85 6.03 14.26
C ILE A 95 -16.20 5.10 13.10
N PHE A 96 -16.95 4.03 13.37
CA PHE A 96 -17.36 3.05 12.37
C PHE A 96 -18.31 3.65 11.32
N ASP A 97 -19.27 4.48 11.75
CA ASP A 97 -20.18 5.20 10.86
C ASP A 97 -19.43 6.25 10.02
N ALA A 98 -18.50 6.99 10.63
CA ALA A 98 -17.66 7.96 9.90
C ALA A 98 -16.79 7.28 8.83
N TYR A 99 -16.21 6.11 9.14
CA TYR A 99 -15.45 5.32 8.17
C TYR A 99 -16.33 4.82 7.02
N SER A 100 -17.56 4.41 7.33
CA SER A 100 -18.54 3.97 6.33
C SER A 100 -18.98 5.11 5.42
N ALA A 101 -19.18 6.31 5.97
CA ALA A 101 -19.43 7.52 5.20
C ALA A 101 -18.23 7.92 4.34
N MET A 102 -17.00 7.78 4.84
CA MET A 102 -15.79 8.03 4.06
C MET A 102 -15.66 7.07 2.87
N LEU A 103 -15.88 5.78 3.07
CA LEU A 103 -15.89 4.78 1.99
C LEU A 103 -16.96 5.07 0.93
N LEU A 104 -18.10 5.62 1.34
CA LEU A 104 -19.12 6.08 0.41
C LEU A 104 -18.60 7.24 -0.44
N PHE A 105 -17.99 8.27 0.17
CA PHE A 105 -17.41 9.39 -0.58
C PHE A 105 -16.30 8.91 -1.53
N ASP A 106 -15.44 7.99 -1.08
CA ASP A 106 -14.39 7.39 -1.90
C ASP A 106 -14.94 6.58 -3.08
N PHE A 107 -16.16 6.05 -2.98
CA PHE A 107 -16.83 5.35 -4.08
C PHE A 107 -17.57 6.31 -5.01
N VAL A 108 -18.29 7.29 -4.46
CA VAL A 108 -19.15 8.23 -5.20
C VAL A 108 -18.33 9.28 -5.95
N VAL A 109 -17.28 9.84 -5.34
CA VAL A 109 -16.46 10.90 -5.95
C VAL A 109 -15.79 10.45 -7.26
N PRO A 110 -15.21 9.24 -7.37
CA PRO A 110 -14.67 8.75 -8.65
C PRO A 110 -15.76 8.45 -9.69
N LEU A 111 -16.95 8.00 -9.26
CA LEU A 111 -18.08 7.74 -10.15
C LEU A 111 -18.63 9.05 -10.75
N THR A 112 -18.80 10.09 -9.92
CA THR A 112 -19.25 11.41 -10.38
C THR A 112 -18.15 12.15 -11.15
N GLY A 113 -16.88 11.98 -10.76
CA GLY A 113 -15.72 12.54 -11.46
C GLY A 113 -15.50 11.95 -12.86
N ARG A 114 -15.75 10.65 -13.07
CA ARG A 114 -15.67 10.01 -14.40
C ARG A 114 -16.79 10.44 -15.36
N MET A 115 -17.90 10.97 -14.85
CA MET A 115 -18.94 11.59 -15.69
C MET A 115 -18.62 13.03 -16.09
N GLY A 116 -17.51 13.60 -15.58
CA GLY A 116 -17.22 15.03 -15.57
C GLY A 116 -16.36 15.59 -16.71
N VAL A 117 -16.12 14.88 -17.82
CA VAL A 117 -15.45 15.49 -19.00
C VAL A 117 -16.47 16.07 -19.99
N ALA A 118 -17.75 15.67 -19.91
CA ALA A 118 -18.80 16.25 -20.75
C ALA A 118 -19.47 17.49 -20.14
N ASN A 119 -19.28 17.76 -18.84
CA ASN A 119 -19.97 18.86 -18.16
C ASN A 119 -19.10 19.46 -17.04
N ASN A 120 -18.45 20.60 -17.34
CA ASN A 120 -17.97 21.58 -16.35
C ASN A 120 -19.14 22.27 -15.59
N LEU A 121 -20.15 21.50 -15.19
CA LEU A 121 -21.49 21.97 -14.82
C LEU A 121 -22.04 21.20 -13.61
N VAL A 122 -21.32 21.22 -12.49
CA VAL A 122 -22.02 21.36 -11.20
C VAL A 122 -21.98 22.85 -10.85
N TYR A 123 -22.59 23.62 -11.75
CA TYR A 123 -22.81 25.05 -11.57
C TYR A 123 -23.85 25.19 -10.47
N ILE A 124 -23.38 25.70 -9.34
CA ILE A 124 -24.12 26.17 -8.17
C ILE A 124 -25.18 27.18 -8.65
N SER A 125 -26.36 26.72 -9.11
CA SER A 125 -27.46 27.65 -9.46
C SER A 125 -28.86 27.03 -9.71
N ARG A 126 -29.04 25.74 -10.00
CA ARG A 126 -30.39 25.18 -10.24
C ARG A 126 -30.79 24.08 -9.26
N ARG A 127 -32.06 24.13 -8.83
CA ARG A 127 -32.75 23.27 -7.84
C ARG A 127 -32.07 21.90 -7.71
N MET A 128 -31.26 21.75 -6.68
CA MET A 128 -30.54 20.52 -6.34
C MET A 128 -31.50 19.39 -5.91
N ASP A 129 -32.79 19.68 -5.76
CA ASP A 129 -33.82 18.76 -5.31
C ASP A 129 -33.82 17.45 -6.13
N TYR A 130 -33.66 17.52 -7.45
CA TYR A 130 -33.68 16.34 -8.32
C TYR A 130 -32.41 15.47 -8.20
N PRO A 131 -31.18 16.00 -8.40
CA PRO A 131 -29.97 15.19 -8.24
C PRO A 131 -29.76 14.71 -6.80
N VAL A 132 -30.18 15.47 -5.78
CA VAL A 132 -30.14 15.03 -4.38
C VAL A 132 -31.13 13.88 -4.14
N LYS A 133 -32.36 13.95 -4.66
CA LYS A 133 -33.32 12.85 -4.56
C LYS A 133 -32.83 11.60 -5.30
N CYS A 134 -32.29 11.76 -6.52
CA CYS A 134 -31.70 10.64 -7.27
C CYS A 134 -30.49 10.06 -6.54
N GLY A 135 -29.61 10.89 -5.98
CA GLY A 135 -28.49 10.47 -5.16
C GLY A 135 -28.94 9.72 -3.90
N LEU A 136 -29.99 10.19 -3.23
CA LEU A 136 -30.56 9.55 -2.04
C LEU A 136 -31.23 8.21 -2.39
N VAL A 137 -31.93 8.10 -3.53
CA VAL A 137 -32.49 6.83 -4.02
C VAL A 137 -31.38 5.83 -4.37
N LEU A 138 -30.35 6.27 -5.09
CA LEU A 138 -29.19 5.43 -5.40
C LEU A 138 -28.43 5.02 -4.13
N TYR A 139 -28.32 5.92 -3.16
CA TYR A 139 -27.75 5.65 -1.84
C TYR A 139 -28.56 4.59 -1.09
N SER A 140 -29.88 4.77 -0.98
CA SER A 140 -30.76 3.79 -0.35
C SER A 140 -30.70 2.45 -1.07
N LEU A 141 -30.65 2.43 -2.40
CA LEU A 141 -30.56 1.20 -3.20
C LEU A 141 -29.21 0.51 -3.03
N PHE A 142 -28.11 1.26 -3.01
CA PHE A 142 -26.78 0.74 -2.71
C PHE A 142 -26.72 0.12 -1.32
N PHE A 143 -27.26 0.82 -0.32
CA PHE A 143 -27.40 0.28 1.02
C PHE A 143 -28.28 -0.96 1.04
N ILE A 144 -29.44 -0.96 0.38
CA ILE A 144 -30.31 -2.15 0.26
C ILE A 144 -29.55 -3.33 -0.38
N VAL A 145 -28.73 -3.09 -1.39
CA VAL A 145 -27.89 -4.12 -2.01
C VAL A 145 -26.84 -4.62 -1.02
N LEU A 146 -26.15 -3.74 -0.29
CA LEU A 146 -25.26 -4.14 0.81
C LEU A 146 -26.02 -4.86 1.94
N PHE A 147 -27.29 -4.51 2.17
CA PHE A 147 -28.15 -5.09 3.20
C PHE A 147 -28.59 -6.51 2.84
N CYS A 148 -28.93 -6.72 1.56
CA CYS A 148 -29.53 -7.95 1.05
C CYS A 148 -28.54 -8.90 0.39
N THR A 149 -27.30 -8.47 0.12
CA THR A 149 -26.29 -9.29 -0.55
C THR A 149 -24.99 -9.36 0.24
N SER A 150 -24.13 -10.32 -0.06
CA SER A 150 -22.79 -10.40 0.52
C SER A 150 -21.79 -9.40 -0.08
N LEU A 151 -22.24 -8.42 -0.88
CA LEU A 151 -21.37 -7.33 -1.33
C LEU A 151 -20.87 -6.57 -0.10
N GLY A 152 -19.55 -6.42 0.03
CA GLY A 152 -18.95 -5.58 1.07
C GLY A 152 -18.60 -6.28 2.40
N TRP A 153 -18.95 -7.55 2.62
CA TRP A 153 -18.44 -8.29 3.80
C TRP A 153 -16.90 -8.34 3.69
N PRO A 154 -16.09 -7.75 4.59
CA PRO A 154 -14.64 -7.61 4.36
C PRO A 154 -13.82 -8.88 4.64
N TYR A 155 -14.40 -9.87 5.34
CA TYR A 155 -13.73 -11.10 5.80
C TYR A 155 -14.32 -12.44 5.31
N LYS A 156 -15.28 -12.47 4.37
CA LYS A 156 -15.83 -13.74 3.87
C LYS A 156 -14.84 -14.32 2.87
N TYR A 157 -14.31 -15.49 3.24
CA TYR A 157 -13.45 -16.36 2.46
C TYR A 157 -14.23 -17.67 2.29
N SER A 158 -14.39 -18.15 1.06
CA SER A 158 -15.02 -19.45 0.77
C SER A 158 -14.34 -20.11 -0.41
N GLU A 159 -14.55 -21.42 -0.54
CA GLU A 159 -13.94 -22.17 -1.63
C GLU A 159 -14.48 -21.78 -3.02
N GLU A 160 -15.72 -21.28 -3.05
CA GLU A 160 -16.45 -20.90 -4.25
C GLU A 160 -16.22 -19.44 -4.67
N SER A 161 -15.78 -18.57 -3.75
CA SER A 161 -15.50 -17.15 -4.02
C SER A 161 -14.20 -16.72 -3.36
N PRO A 162 -13.04 -17.23 -3.84
CA PRO A 162 -11.78 -16.84 -3.25
C PRO A 162 -11.46 -15.39 -3.63
N ARG A 163 -10.92 -14.63 -2.67
CA ARG A 163 -10.60 -13.21 -2.90
C ARG A 163 -9.45 -13.13 -3.87
N VAL A 164 -9.66 -12.39 -4.96
CA VAL A 164 -8.62 -12.11 -5.95
C VAL A 164 -7.54 -11.27 -5.28
N ARG A 165 -6.43 -11.93 -4.91
CA ARG A 165 -5.24 -11.25 -4.43
C ARG A 165 -4.51 -10.59 -5.60
N ARG A 166 -3.94 -9.41 -5.41
CA ARG A 166 -3.16 -8.71 -6.42
C ARG A 166 -1.67 -8.78 -6.08
N ILE A 167 -0.91 -9.35 -6.99
CA ILE A 167 0.56 -9.33 -6.95
C ILE A 167 1.10 -8.53 -8.12
N VAL A 168 2.23 -7.87 -7.90
CA VAL A 168 3.08 -7.33 -8.96
C VAL A 168 4.28 -8.27 -9.06
N ALA A 169 4.49 -8.87 -10.23
CA ALA A 169 5.57 -9.83 -10.47
C ALA A 169 6.43 -9.33 -11.63
N LEU A 170 7.70 -9.09 -11.36
CA LEU A 170 8.61 -8.38 -12.25
C LEU A 170 9.82 -9.26 -12.55
N ASP A 171 9.97 -9.67 -13.80
CA ASP A 171 11.17 -10.40 -14.24
C ASP A 171 12.30 -9.40 -14.42
N THR A 172 13.26 -9.44 -13.50
CA THR A 172 14.20 -8.37 -13.26
C THR A 172 15.63 -8.81 -13.60
N LYS A 173 16.31 -8.03 -14.44
CA LYS A 173 17.77 -8.02 -14.51
C LYS A 173 18.29 -6.86 -13.68
N ARG A 174 19.08 -7.16 -12.66
CA ARG A 174 19.75 -6.18 -11.80
C ARG A 174 21.24 -6.13 -12.06
N SER A 175 21.83 -4.93 -12.12
CA SER A 175 23.28 -4.75 -12.19
C SER A 175 23.72 -3.76 -11.12
N ILE A 176 24.66 -4.16 -10.27
CA ILE A 176 25.15 -3.39 -9.13
C ILE A 176 26.60 -2.96 -9.37
N TYR A 177 26.88 -1.66 -9.43
CA TYR A 177 28.26 -1.15 -9.51
C TYR A 177 28.71 -0.65 -8.16
N SER A 178 29.94 -0.97 -7.75
CA SER A 178 30.45 -0.57 -6.43
C SER A 178 31.39 0.62 -6.59
N PHE A 179 31.50 1.49 -5.57
CA PHE A 179 32.37 2.67 -5.63
C PHE A 179 33.84 2.35 -5.92
N GLN A 180 34.31 1.23 -5.38
CA GLN A 180 35.72 0.83 -5.47
C GLN A 180 35.97 -0.21 -6.56
N ASN A 181 34.90 -0.83 -7.07
CA ASN A 181 35.00 -1.99 -7.95
C ASN A 181 34.30 -1.69 -9.27
N ASN A 182 35.09 -1.61 -10.35
CA ASN A 182 34.58 -1.38 -11.70
C ASN A 182 33.83 -2.59 -12.30
N ILE A 183 33.77 -3.72 -11.59
CA ILE A 183 33.08 -4.93 -12.07
C ILE A 183 31.65 -4.95 -11.53
N PRO A 184 30.62 -4.91 -12.39
CA PRO A 184 29.24 -4.98 -11.95
C PRO A 184 28.88 -6.39 -11.49
N VAL A 185 28.17 -6.47 -10.36
CA VAL A 185 27.50 -7.71 -9.94
C VAL A 185 26.15 -7.77 -10.64
N GLN A 186 25.96 -8.77 -11.50
CA GLN A 186 24.70 -8.98 -12.20
C GLN A 186 23.87 -10.07 -11.50
N GLU A 187 22.59 -9.78 -11.31
CA GLU A 187 21.64 -10.71 -10.71
C GLU A 187 20.36 -10.76 -11.54
N HIS A 188 19.75 -11.95 -11.57
CA HIS A 188 18.47 -12.18 -12.25
C HIS A 188 17.49 -12.77 -11.26
N ALA A 189 16.32 -12.14 -11.13
CA ALA A 189 15.33 -12.57 -10.18
C ALA A 189 13.92 -12.15 -10.57
N LEU A 190 12.95 -12.93 -10.11
CA LEU A 190 11.56 -12.54 -10.08
C LEU A 190 11.32 -11.73 -8.80
N PHE A 191 11.09 -10.44 -8.97
CA PHE A 191 10.66 -9.56 -7.88
C PHE A 191 9.15 -9.68 -7.72
N VAL A 192 8.69 -10.07 -6.53
CA VAL A 192 7.25 -10.21 -6.22
C VAL A 192 6.86 -9.27 -5.09
N GLN A 193 5.87 -8.44 -5.36
CA GLN A 193 5.28 -7.51 -4.40
C GLN A 193 3.78 -7.76 -4.28
N THR A 194 3.25 -7.77 -3.06
CA THR A 194 1.83 -8.03 -2.80
C THR A 194 1.12 -6.74 -2.43
N LEU A 195 -0.06 -6.51 -3.01
CA LEU A 195 -0.80 -5.25 -2.81
C LEU A 195 -1.90 -5.34 -1.75
N ASP A 196 -2.12 -6.50 -1.14
CA ASP A 196 -3.20 -6.73 -0.19
C ASP A 196 -2.70 -6.87 1.26
N TYR A 197 -3.59 -6.64 2.24
CA TYR A 197 -3.25 -6.52 3.67
C TYR A 197 -2.57 -7.73 4.31
N ARG A 198 -2.84 -8.96 3.83
CA ARG A 198 -2.16 -10.16 4.33
C ARG A 198 -0.72 -10.28 3.81
N GLY A 199 -0.32 -9.37 2.92
CA GLY A 199 1.03 -9.23 2.41
C GLY A 199 1.47 -10.51 1.73
N ILE A 200 2.72 -10.90 2.01
CA ILE A 200 3.42 -12.00 1.36
C ILE A 200 3.16 -13.39 1.96
N THR A 201 2.60 -13.45 3.17
CA THR A 201 2.40 -14.71 3.93
C THR A 201 1.56 -15.76 3.19
N ASP A 202 0.66 -15.29 2.32
CA ASP A 202 -0.23 -16.16 1.57
C ASP A 202 0.31 -16.54 0.18
N LEU A 203 1.57 -16.21 -0.17
CA LEU A 203 2.15 -16.61 -1.46
C LEU A 203 2.11 -18.14 -1.57
N PRO A 204 1.61 -18.72 -2.68
CA PRO A 204 1.55 -20.16 -2.79
C PRO A 204 2.96 -20.75 -2.79
N GLU A 205 3.07 -21.93 -2.19
CA GLU A 205 4.27 -22.73 -2.27
C GLU A 205 4.26 -23.43 -3.63
N HIS A 206 5.27 -23.14 -4.44
CA HIS A 206 5.49 -23.76 -5.73
C HIS A 206 6.98 -23.84 -6.00
N THR A 207 7.44 -24.85 -6.73
CA THR A 207 8.84 -24.98 -7.18
C THR A 207 9.32 -23.77 -7.96
N PHE A 208 8.43 -23.11 -8.69
CA PHE A 208 8.70 -21.85 -9.40
C PHE A 208 8.90 -20.64 -8.46
N LEU A 209 8.40 -20.72 -7.22
CA LEU A 209 8.48 -19.67 -6.21
C LEU A 209 9.38 -20.07 -5.03
N THR A 210 10.24 -21.10 -5.21
CA THR A 210 11.23 -21.51 -4.20
C THR A 210 12.31 -20.46 -4.03
N GLY A 211 12.73 -20.19 -2.80
CA GLY A 211 13.63 -19.08 -2.51
C GLY A 211 12.90 -17.78 -2.16
N ASN A 212 11.68 -17.87 -1.61
CA ASN A 212 10.90 -16.75 -1.12
C ASN A 212 11.44 -16.15 0.20
N SER A 213 12.76 -16.09 0.37
CA SER A 213 13.38 -15.42 1.52
C SER A 213 13.14 -13.92 1.45
N GLU A 214 13.13 -13.30 2.62
CA GLU A 214 13.13 -11.84 2.74
C GLU A 214 14.42 -11.27 2.12
N PRO A 215 14.35 -10.15 1.35
CA PRO A 215 15.55 -9.48 0.85
C PRO A 215 16.46 -9.03 2.01
N ASN A 216 17.77 -9.25 1.88
CA ASN A 216 18.73 -8.80 2.89
C ASN A 216 19.03 -7.31 2.74
N CYS A 217 18.44 -6.49 3.61
CA CYS A 217 18.52 -5.03 3.58
C CYS A 217 19.45 -4.43 4.65
N SER A 218 20.13 -5.25 5.46
CA SER A 218 20.80 -4.80 6.69
C SER A 218 21.94 -3.79 6.46
N ASN A 219 22.64 -3.87 5.32
CA ASN A 219 23.79 -3.03 4.99
C ASN A 219 23.47 -2.00 3.89
N ILE A 220 22.20 -1.67 3.69
CA ILE A 220 21.75 -0.80 2.60
C ILE A 220 21.10 0.45 3.20
N LYS A 221 21.57 1.64 2.82
CA LYS A 221 21.01 2.93 3.29
C LYS A 221 19.69 3.28 2.57
N ASP A 222 19.50 2.78 1.35
CA ASP A 222 18.26 2.92 0.58
C ASP A 222 17.07 2.30 1.34
N GLU A 223 16.03 3.10 1.59
CA GLU A 223 14.79 2.67 2.25
C GLU A 223 14.07 1.56 1.48
N TYR A 224 14.29 1.47 0.16
CA TYR A 224 13.71 0.47 -0.72
C TYR A 224 14.65 -0.71 -1.00
N CYS A 225 15.74 -0.83 -0.25
CA CYS A 225 16.62 -2.00 -0.25
C CYS A 225 17.14 -2.39 -1.64
N ARG A 226 17.39 -1.42 -2.53
CA ARG A 226 17.86 -1.70 -3.88
C ARG A 226 16.91 -2.63 -4.66
N LEU A 227 15.60 -2.48 -4.46
CA LEU A 227 14.56 -3.20 -5.20
C LEU A 227 13.85 -2.29 -6.23
N PRO A 228 13.35 -2.85 -7.35
CA PRO A 228 12.76 -2.08 -8.44
C PRO A 228 11.28 -1.77 -8.20
N TYR A 229 10.98 -0.92 -7.24
CA TYR A 229 9.61 -0.56 -6.92
C TYR A 229 8.97 0.28 -8.03
N TYR A 230 7.81 -0.17 -8.52
CA TYR A 230 6.98 0.62 -9.44
C TYR A 230 6.28 1.78 -8.71
N THR A 231 5.90 1.61 -7.44
CA THR A 231 5.38 2.67 -6.57
C THR A 231 6.11 2.74 -5.24
N ALA A 232 6.50 3.95 -4.83
CA ALA A 232 7.26 4.20 -3.61
C ALA A 232 6.39 4.59 -2.42
N VAL A 233 5.58 3.64 -1.96
CA VAL A 233 4.80 3.79 -0.72
C VAL A 233 5.40 2.91 0.36
N HIS A 234 6.59 3.28 0.88
CA HIS A 234 7.34 2.49 1.86
C HIS A 234 6.49 2.01 3.06
N ARG A 235 5.57 2.85 3.57
CA ARG A 235 4.69 2.48 4.70
C ARG A 235 3.69 1.37 4.36
N LEU A 236 3.22 1.32 3.12
CA LEU A 236 2.24 0.34 2.67
C LEU A 236 2.93 -0.92 2.12
N PHE A 237 4.10 -0.75 1.51
CA PHE A 237 4.86 -1.82 0.87
C PHE A 237 6.32 -1.85 1.31
N PRO A 238 6.60 -2.23 2.57
CA PRO A 238 7.97 -2.31 3.06
C PRO A 238 8.76 -3.42 2.34
N PRO A 239 10.09 -3.28 2.18
CA PRO A 239 10.97 -4.30 1.57
C PRO A 239 10.77 -5.71 2.13
N ARG A 240 10.51 -5.82 3.44
CA ARG A 240 10.29 -7.09 4.14
C ARG A 240 9.11 -7.90 3.61
N GLN A 241 8.12 -7.22 3.03
CA GLN A 241 6.93 -7.81 2.43
C GLN A 241 7.07 -8.11 0.93
N SER A 242 8.24 -7.85 0.35
CA SER A 242 8.56 -8.24 -1.02
C SER A 242 9.38 -9.53 -1.06
N ARG A 243 9.51 -10.16 -2.24
CA ARG A 243 10.35 -11.33 -2.47
C ARG A 243 11.26 -11.13 -3.65
N TRP A 244 12.49 -11.61 -3.50
CA TRP A 244 13.51 -11.65 -4.54
C TRP A 244 13.84 -13.11 -4.81
N ILE A 245 13.26 -13.67 -5.87
CA ILE A 245 13.35 -15.10 -6.17
C ILE A 245 14.33 -15.28 -7.33
N PRO A 246 15.52 -15.87 -7.11
CA PRO A 246 16.53 -16.01 -8.16
C PRO A 246 16.01 -16.79 -9.37
N LEU A 247 16.32 -16.32 -10.57
CA LEU A 247 15.96 -16.97 -11.83
C LEU A 247 17.20 -17.43 -12.60
N PRO A 248 17.14 -18.59 -13.29
CA PRO A 248 18.27 -19.09 -14.07
C PRO A 248 18.42 -18.40 -15.43
N GLY A 249 17.37 -17.75 -15.95
CA GLY A 249 17.36 -17.12 -17.27
C GLY A 249 17.28 -15.59 -17.18
N GLN A 250 17.86 -14.92 -18.18
CA GLN A 250 17.76 -13.47 -18.35
C GLN A 250 16.57 -13.12 -19.25
N PRO A 251 15.75 -12.11 -18.91
CA PRO A 251 14.70 -11.62 -19.80
C PRO A 251 15.28 -10.89 -21.03
N LEU A 252 14.56 -10.95 -22.15
CA LEU A 252 14.87 -10.13 -23.32
C LEU A 252 14.62 -8.65 -23.01
N ILE A 253 15.66 -7.83 -23.20
CA ILE A 253 15.63 -6.39 -22.94
C ILE A 253 15.89 -5.69 -24.27
N VAL A 254 14.89 -4.97 -24.77
CA VAL A 254 14.97 -4.31 -26.08
C VAL A 254 15.76 -3.01 -26.03
N SER A 255 15.58 -2.23 -24.97
CA SER A 255 16.26 -0.95 -24.78
C SER A 255 16.90 -0.93 -23.40
N PRO A 256 18.14 -1.44 -23.26
CA PRO A 256 18.84 -1.40 -21.98
C PRO A 256 19.03 0.04 -21.53
N ILE A 257 18.92 0.26 -20.23
CA ILE A 257 19.16 1.56 -19.62
C ILE A 257 20.66 1.72 -19.36
N ASN A 258 21.20 2.88 -19.66
CA ASN A 258 22.55 3.26 -19.26
C ASN A 258 22.50 4.62 -18.53
N VAL A 259 23.31 4.74 -17.47
CA VAL A 259 23.36 5.92 -16.61
C VAL A 259 24.82 6.33 -16.48
N SER A 260 25.13 7.57 -16.85
CA SER A 260 26.46 8.15 -16.73
C SER A 260 26.38 9.46 -15.95
N ASN A 261 27.27 9.65 -14.97
CA ASN A 261 27.51 10.98 -14.42
C ASN A 261 28.44 11.73 -15.37
N VAL A 262 27.95 12.85 -15.88
CA VAL A 262 28.70 13.68 -16.82
C VAL A 262 29.62 14.62 -16.07
N GLU A 263 29.21 15.09 -14.88
CA GLU A 263 29.94 16.12 -14.18
C GLU A 263 29.68 16.13 -12.66
N LYS A 264 30.76 16.15 -11.89
CA LYS A 264 30.78 16.35 -10.44
C LYS A 264 31.47 17.68 -10.13
N GLN A 265 30.69 18.71 -9.82
CA GLN A 265 31.19 20.07 -9.64
C GLN A 265 30.93 20.58 -8.22
N LEU A 266 31.97 21.09 -7.55
CA LEU A 266 31.82 21.80 -6.29
C LEU A 266 31.36 23.24 -6.57
N LEU A 267 30.13 23.60 -6.17
CA LEU A 267 29.60 24.96 -6.35
C LEU A 267 30.09 25.90 -5.25
N SER A 268 30.05 25.41 -4.01
CA SER A 268 30.49 26.13 -2.82
C SER A 268 31.19 25.18 -1.86
N LYS A 269 31.78 25.70 -0.78
CA LYS A 269 32.42 24.85 0.25
C LYS A 269 31.48 23.79 0.84
N SER A 270 30.16 23.96 0.72
CA SER A 270 29.15 23.04 1.29
C SER A 270 28.21 22.42 0.26
N GLU A 271 28.29 22.79 -1.01
CA GLU A 271 27.34 22.36 -2.05
C GLU A 271 28.05 21.69 -3.23
N LEU A 272 27.54 20.52 -3.58
CA LEU A 272 28.07 19.67 -4.64
C LEU A 272 26.97 19.44 -5.67
N ARG A 273 27.26 19.77 -6.92
CA ARG A 273 26.39 19.51 -8.07
C ARG A 273 26.81 18.23 -8.77
N LEU A 274 25.83 17.40 -9.10
CA LEU A 274 25.97 16.19 -9.89
C LEU A 274 25.08 16.31 -11.13
N ASN A 275 25.65 16.08 -12.32
CA ASN A 275 24.92 16.09 -13.58
C ASN A 275 24.89 14.68 -14.15
N PHE A 276 23.70 14.14 -14.40
CA PHE A 276 23.50 12.78 -14.89
C PHE A 276 22.85 12.78 -16.26
N THR A 277 23.24 11.79 -17.06
CA THR A 277 22.59 11.46 -18.33
C THR A 277 22.11 10.02 -18.26
N ILE A 278 20.83 9.82 -18.57
CA ILE A 278 20.21 8.52 -18.71
C ILE A 278 19.88 8.31 -20.19
N SER A 279 20.40 7.24 -20.77
CA SER A 279 20.07 6.82 -22.13
C SER A 279 19.29 5.50 -22.13
N GLY A 280 18.41 5.35 -23.13
CA GLY A 280 17.58 4.16 -23.30
C GLY A 280 16.40 4.06 -22.32
N GLY A 281 16.01 2.81 -22.03
CA GLY A 281 14.83 2.49 -21.22
C GLY A 281 13.49 2.63 -21.96
N ALA A 282 12.42 2.20 -21.29
CA ALA A 282 11.04 2.27 -21.74
C ALA A 282 10.35 3.60 -21.34
N ASP A 283 9.03 3.65 -21.51
CA ASP A 283 8.16 4.78 -21.17
C ASP A 283 8.14 5.10 -19.67
N LYS A 284 8.29 4.09 -18.81
CA LYS A 284 8.21 4.23 -17.35
C LYS A 284 9.53 3.93 -16.68
N MET A 285 9.93 4.82 -15.78
CA MET A 285 11.18 4.70 -15.05
C MET A 285 11.01 5.14 -13.60
N SER A 286 11.63 4.42 -12.68
CA SER A 286 11.69 4.78 -11.27
C SER A 286 13.13 5.10 -10.88
N LEU A 287 13.32 6.24 -10.24
CA LEU A 287 14.60 6.72 -9.75
C LEU A 287 14.55 6.78 -8.23
N HIS A 288 15.50 6.10 -7.58
CA HIS A 288 15.70 6.14 -6.13
C HIS A 288 17.02 6.87 -5.88
N MET A 289 16.96 7.93 -5.07
CA MET A 289 18.10 8.77 -4.74
C MET A 289 18.28 8.79 -3.23
N THR A 290 19.39 8.21 -2.77
CA THR A 290 19.70 8.12 -1.33
C THR A 290 21.01 8.84 -1.06
N PRO A 291 20.97 10.05 -0.49
CA PRO A 291 22.19 10.76 -0.09
C PRO A 291 23.00 9.95 0.92
N LEU A 292 24.29 9.79 0.65
CA LEU A 292 25.22 9.11 1.55
C LEU A 292 25.79 10.11 2.57
N ASP A 293 26.35 9.60 3.68
CA ASP A 293 26.84 10.42 4.80
C ASP A 293 25.81 11.42 5.37
N ASP A 294 26.28 12.53 5.96
CA ASP A 294 25.48 13.66 6.46
C ASP A 294 25.11 14.66 5.35
N LEU A 295 24.84 14.15 4.14
CA LEU A 295 24.42 14.94 2.99
C LEU A 295 22.90 14.96 2.87
N GLU A 296 22.36 16.12 2.47
CA GLU A 296 20.94 16.30 2.18
C GLU A 296 20.79 16.83 0.74
N ILE A 297 19.73 16.42 0.03
CA ILE A 297 19.38 17.03 -1.26
C ILE A 297 18.81 18.42 -0.97
N ASP A 298 19.38 19.43 -1.61
CA ASP A 298 18.92 20.82 -1.51
C ASP A 298 17.99 21.18 -2.67
N SER A 299 18.38 20.82 -3.90
CA SER A 299 17.59 21.06 -5.12
C SER A 299 17.90 20.05 -6.23
N TRP A 300 17.01 19.95 -7.21
CA TRP A 300 17.15 19.10 -8.40
C TRP A 300 16.50 19.74 -9.63
N SER A 301 16.71 19.14 -10.80
CA SER A 301 16.16 19.65 -12.06
C SER A 301 14.74 19.18 -12.41
N PHE A 302 14.14 18.27 -11.64
CA PHE A 302 12.85 17.67 -11.99
C PHE A 302 11.64 18.59 -11.74
N THR A 303 11.60 19.22 -10.56
CA THR A 303 10.50 20.05 -10.07
C THR A 303 11.04 21.07 -9.08
N ASP A 304 10.25 22.11 -8.77
CA ASP A 304 10.56 23.06 -7.69
C ASP A 304 10.56 22.36 -6.33
N PHE A 305 11.74 21.96 -5.87
CA PHE A 305 11.92 21.15 -4.66
C PHE A 305 12.16 22.04 -3.44
N HIS A 306 11.30 21.88 -2.42
CA HIS A 306 11.42 22.59 -1.15
C HIS A 306 11.59 21.57 -0.01
N PRO A 307 12.81 21.34 0.50
CA PRO A 307 13.11 20.28 1.46
C PRO A 307 12.24 20.32 2.73
N ALA A 308 11.79 21.50 3.16
CA ALA A 308 10.95 21.67 4.35
C ALA A 308 9.52 21.10 4.20
N THR A 309 9.01 21.01 2.96
CA THR A 309 7.65 20.51 2.69
C THR A 309 7.55 18.99 2.67
N PHE A 310 8.66 18.33 2.32
CA PHE A 310 8.77 16.88 2.37
C PHE A 310 9.31 16.50 3.75
N ASN A 311 8.52 15.80 4.57
CA ASN A 311 9.05 15.19 5.80
C ASN A 311 10.38 14.49 5.48
N LYS A 312 11.46 14.83 6.20
CA LYS A 312 12.82 14.32 5.92
C LYS A 312 12.78 12.80 5.72
N ARG A 313 13.05 12.36 4.48
CA ARG A 313 13.23 10.94 4.12
C ARG A 313 14.69 10.70 3.79
N ASN A 314 15.15 9.48 4.01
CA ASN A 314 16.50 9.09 3.65
C ASN A 314 16.62 8.82 2.15
N THR A 315 15.52 8.43 1.50
CA THR A 315 15.47 8.14 0.06
C THR A 315 14.36 8.92 -0.62
N TYR A 316 14.73 9.60 -1.71
CA TYR A 316 13.81 10.32 -2.58
C TYR A 316 13.45 9.46 -3.79
N PHE A 317 12.18 9.45 -4.14
CA PHE A 317 11.66 8.67 -5.27
C PHE A 317 11.11 9.61 -6.33
N VAL A 318 11.57 9.43 -7.56
CA VAL A 318 11.03 10.11 -8.74
C VAL A 318 10.53 9.04 -9.70
N PHE A 319 9.28 9.16 -10.12
CA PHE A 319 8.69 8.30 -11.13
C PHE A 319 8.49 9.09 -12.42
N LEU A 320 9.25 8.72 -13.45
CA LEU A 320 9.12 9.29 -14.77
C LEU A 320 8.15 8.44 -15.59
N THR A 321 7.20 9.10 -16.25
CA THR A 321 6.33 8.47 -17.24
C THR A 321 6.34 9.34 -18.49
N CYS A 322 6.81 8.78 -19.59
CA CYS A 322 6.78 9.38 -20.91
C CYS A 322 5.62 8.77 -21.72
N GLY A 323 5.05 9.55 -22.64
CA GLY A 323 4.05 9.07 -23.57
C GLY A 323 4.69 8.45 -24.82
N THR A 324 4.10 8.71 -25.98
CA THR A 324 4.52 8.17 -27.28
C THR A 324 5.91 8.64 -27.75
N GLU A 325 6.38 9.80 -27.30
CA GLU A 325 7.69 10.36 -27.69
C GLU A 325 8.68 10.20 -26.54
N ILE A 326 9.42 9.10 -26.55
CA ILE A 326 10.45 8.81 -25.56
C ILE A 326 11.75 9.53 -25.99
N PRO A 327 12.29 10.44 -25.17
CA PRO A 327 13.58 11.07 -25.48
C PRO A 327 14.69 10.02 -25.40
N GLN A 328 15.62 10.04 -26.36
CA GLN A 328 16.75 9.10 -26.42
C GLN A 328 17.67 9.25 -25.20
N GLU A 329 17.89 10.49 -24.77
CA GLU A 329 18.69 10.85 -23.61
C GLU A 329 17.91 11.80 -22.70
N ARG A 330 18.13 11.65 -21.40
CA ARG A 330 17.51 12.46 -20.36
C ARG A 330 18.61 12.98 -19.45
N HIS A 331 18.73 14.31 -19.39
CA HIS A 331 19.69 14.97 -18.54
C HIS A 331 18.99 15.51 -17.30
N PHE A 332 19.58 15.30 -16.13
CA PHE A 332 19.10 15.89 -14.89
C PHE A 332 20.27 16.23 -13.98
N TRP A 333 20.05 17.16 -13.06
CA TRP A 333 21.05 17.54 -12.08
C TRP A 333 20.49 17.52 -10.67
N ILE A 334 21.38 17.30 -9.71
CA ILE A 334 21.07 17.27 -8.27
C ILE A 334 22.13 18.09 -7.54
N ILE A 335 21.71 18.88 -6.56
CA ILE A 335 22.59 19.61 -5.66
C ILE A 335 22.48 18.98 -4.26
N LEU A 336 23.63 18.53 -3.75
CA LEU A 336 23.79 17.97 -2.41
C LEU A 336 24.45 18.98 -1.49
N LYS A 337 23.91 19.11 -0.29
CA LYS A 337 24.40 20.02 0.74
C LYS A 337 24.89 19.25 1.96
N LYS A 338 26.07 19.61 2.45
CA LYS A 338 26.67 18.97 3.62
C LYS A 338 26.32 19.71 4.91
N ARG A 339 25.98 18.96 5.96
CA ARG A 339 25.67 19.53 7.27
C ARG A 339 26.96 19.82 8.05
N GLY A 340 27.37 21.09 8.09
CA GLY A 340 28.39 21.60 9.01
C GLY A 340 29.84 21.66 8.48
N THR A 341 30.40 20.56 7.96
CA THR A 341 31.81 20.55 7.50
C THR A 341 31.93 20.78 5.99
N ALA A 342 32.82 21.67 5.58
CA ALA A 342 33.09 21.93 4.17
C ALA A 342 33.68 20.70 3.45
N TYR A 343 33.43 20.55 2.16
CA TYR A 343 34.15 19.61 1.31
C TYR A 343 35.59 20.09 1.10
N GLY A 344 36.57 19.19 1.21
CA GLY A 344 37.92 19.41 0.70
C GLY A 344 37.97 19.06 -0.78
N SER A 345 38.68 19.82 -1.62
CA SER A 345 38.73 19.58 -3.08
C SER A 345 39.27 18.18 -3.44
N LEU A 346 40.23 17.67 -2.67
CA LEU A 346 40.79 16.33 -2.84
C LEU A 346 39.86 15.20 -2.36
N SER A 347 38.91 15.47 -1.46
CA SER A 347 38.05 14.43 -0.86
C SER A 347 36.83 14.09 -1.72
N ILE A 348 36.48 14.91 -2.71
CA ILE A 348 35.23 14.78 -3.47
C ILE A 348 35.26 13.54 -4.37
N ASN A 349 36.40 13.22 -4.98
CA ASN A 349 36.53 12.07 -5.87
C ASN A 349 36.79 10.77 -5.11
N GLU A 350 37.05 10.81 -3.81
CA GLU A 350 37.42 9.63 -3.02
C GLU A 350 36.30 9.15 -2.09
N ILE A 351 35.21 9.92 -2.00
CA ILE A 351 34.09 9.65 -1.10
C ILE A 351 32.81 9.38 -1.90
N PRO A 352 32.07 8.33 -1.53
CA PRO A 352 30.74 8.07 -2.07
C PRO A 352 29.72 9.08 -1.54
N VAL A 353 29.01 9.77 -2.43
CA VAL A 353 28.14 10.91 -2.05
C VAL A 353 26.65 10.64 -2.24
N LEU A 354 26.31 9.74 -3.16
CA LEU A 354 24.93 9.49 -3.55
C LEU A 354 24.81 8.04 -4.02
N GLU A 355 23.87 7.30 -3.44
CA GLU A 355 23.43 6.03 -4.00
C GLU A 355 22.26 6.30 -4.95
N LEU A 356 22.48 6.05 -6.24
CA LEU A 356 21.49 6.19 -7.30
C LEU A 356 21.03 4.82 -7.81
N SER A 357 19.72 4.64 -7.91
CA SER A 357 19.12 3.42 -8.45
C SER A 357 18.10 3.79 -9.52
N VAL A 358 18.25 3.24 -10.72
CA VAL A 358 17.37 3.53 -11.85
C VAL A 358 16.80 2.23 -12.40
N ALA A 359 15.48 2.10 -12.36
CA ALA A 359 14.79 0.97 -12.97
C ALA A 359 13.88 1.45 -14.09
N THR A 360 13.86 0.70 -15.20
CA THR A 360 12.89 0.89 -16.29
C THR A 360 11.89 -0.25 -16.31
N HIS A 361 10.63 0.09 -16.55
CA HIS A 361 9.49 -0.80 -16.35
C HIS A 361 8.74 -1.04 -17.67
N TYR A 362 8.90 -2.21 -18.26
CA TYR A 362 8.12 -2.66 -19.41
C TYR A 362 6.76 -3.18 -18.95
N THR A 363 5.83 -2.26 -18.73
CA THR A 363 4.49 -2.58 -18.17
C THR A 363 3.40 -2.71 -19.22
N HIS A 364 3.71 -2.46 -20.49
CA HIS A 364 2.76 -2.52 -21.58
C HIS A 364 3.49 -2.81 -22.92
N GLY A 365 2.73 -3.13 -23.96
CA GLY A 365 3.28 -3.43 -25.28
C GLY A 365 3.85 -4.87 -25.41
N PRO A 366 4.54 -5.15 -26.53
CA PRO A 366 5.01 -6.50 -26.86
C PRO A 366 6.12 -7.03 -25.95
N HIS A 367 6.83 -6.12 -25.26
CA HIS A 367 7.98 -6.47 -24.38
C HIS A 367 7.60 -6.52 -22.90
N GLN A 368 6.31 -6.55 -22.57
CA GLN A 368 5.85 -6.64 -21.18
C GLN A 368 6.09 -8.03 -20.57
N TYR A 369 6.11 -9.07 -21.38
CA TYR A 369 6.09 -10.46 -20.91
C TYR A 369 7.37 -11.19 -21.32
N SER A 370 8.03 -11.82 -20.35
CA SER A 370 9.04 -12.85 -20.57
C SER A 370 8.40 -14.25 -20.50
N ASP A 371 9.12 -15.28 -20.95
CA ASP A 371 8.67 -16.67 -20.83
C ASP A 371 8.34 -17.04 -19.37
N THR A 372 9.15 -16.57 -18.42
CA THR A 372 8.94 -16.71 -16.98
C THR A 372 7.58 -16.13 -16.55
N LEU A 373 7.25 -14.92 -17.00
CA LEU A 373 5.99 -14.26 -16.64
C LEU A 373 4.78 -14.91 -17.33
N ILE A 374 4.95 -15.40 -18.56
CA ILE A 374 3.92 -16.16 -19.28
C ILE A 374 3.62 -17.47 -18.54
N GLN A 375 4.67 -18.19 -18.10
CA GLN A 375 4.53 -19.42 -17.30
C GLN A 375 3.80 -19.15 -15.98
N LEU A 376 4.18 -18.09 -15.25
CA LEU A 376 3.51 -17.71 -14.00
C LEU A 376 2.02 -17.41 -14.23
N ARG A 377 1.70 -16.66 -15.28
CA ARG A 377 0.31 -16.33 -15.63
C ARG A 377 -0.50 -17.56 -16.01
N SER A 378 0.06 -18.42 -16.85
CA SER A 378 -0.55 -19.70 -17.25
C SER A 378 -0.79 -20.60 -16.03
N LEU A 379 0.16 -20.65 -15.11
CA LEU A 379 0.04 -21.39 -13.86
C LEU A 379 -1.09 -20.84 -12.97
N ILE A 380 -1.17 -19.52 -12.79
CA ILE A 380 -2.25 -18.87 -12.05
C ILE A 380 -3.60 -19.18 -12.71
N GLU A 381 -3.69 -19.05 -14.03
CA GLU A 381 -4.93 -19.31 -14.78
C GLU A 381 -5.38 -20.76 -14.66
N SER A 382 -4.46 -21.71 -14.88
CA SER A 382 -4.73 -23.14 -14.76
C SER A 382 -5.19 -23.50 -13.35
N ARG A 383 -4.48 -23.01 -12.32
CA ARG A 383 -4.80 -23.32 -10.92
C ARG A 383 -6.13 -22.73 -10.48
N ARG A 384 -6.56 -21.60 -11.05
CA ARG A 384 -7.90 -21.04 -10.85
C ARG A 384 -9.01 -21.88 -11.48
N LYS A 385 -8.75 -22.54 -12.61
CA LYS A 385 -9.72 -23.40 -13.30
C LYS A 385 -9.85 -24.78 -12.67
N THR A 386 -8.78 -25.30 -12.04
CA THR A 386 -8.75 -26.65 -11.44
C THR A 386 -8.37 -26.62 -9.94
N PRO A 387 -9.25 -26.12 -9.06
CA PRO A 387 -8.93 -25.91 -7.64
C PRO A 387 -8.67 -27.21 -6.86
N HIS A 388 -9.32 -28.32 -7.25
CA HIS A 388 -9.21 -29.61 -6.57
C HIS A 388 -7.83 -30.29 -6.67
N LEU A 389 -6.94 -29.81 -7.55
CA LEU A 389 -5.60 -30.39 -7.78
C LEU A 389 -4.46 -29.63 -7.09
N ALA A 390 -4.76 -28.61 -6.28
CA ALA A 390 -3.76 -27.74 -5.68
C ALA A 390 -3.83 -27.74 -4.15
N VAL A 391 -2.73 -28.14 -3.49
CA VAL A 391 -2.57 -27.92 -2.05
C VAL A 391 -2.52 -26.40 -1.80
N GLY A 392 -3.40 -25.89 -0.93
CA GLY A 392 -3.55 -24.44 -0.75
C GLY A 392 -4.10 -23.72 -1.99
N TRP A 393 -5.00 -24.37 -2.74
CA TRP A 393 -5.64 -23.85 -3.97
C TRP A 393 -6.14 -22.39 -3.84
N TRP A 394 -6.62 -22.01 -2.67
CA TRP A 394 -7.09 -20.67 -2.37
C TRP A 394 -5.99 -19.59 -2.46
N LYS A 395 -4.72 -19.95 -2.22
CA LYS A 395 -3.57 -19.06 -2.40
C LYS A 395 -3.35 -18.69 -3.87
N TRP A 396 -3.86 -19.52 -4.79
CA TRP A 396 -3.78 -19.32 -6.25
C TRP A 396 -4.92 -18.48 -6.82
N ALA A 397 -5.92 -18.13 -6.00
CA ALA A 397 -6.94 -17.16 -6.38
C ALA A 397 -6.37 -15.74 -6.38
N MET A 398 -5.49 -15.48 -7.33
CA MET A 398 -4.79 -14.21 -7.47
C MET A 398 -4.81 -13.72 -8.92
N THR A 399 -4.55 -12.44 -9.07
CA THR A 399 -4.20 -11.76 -10.31
C THR A 399 -2.79 -11.21 -10.18
N ALA A 400 -2.02 -11.37 -11.24
CA ALA A 400 -0.68 -10.83 -11.34
C ALA A 400 -0.67 -9.69 -12.36
N THR A 401 -0.19 -8.53 -11.95
CA THR A 401 0.32 -7.50 -12.86
C THR A 401 1.78 -7.83 -13.13
N THR A 402 2.10 -8.12 -14.38
CA THR A 402 3.46 -8.54 -14.76
C THR A 402 4.13 -7.50 -15.63
N GLY A 403 5.46 -7.43 -15.53
CA GLY A 403 6.28 -6.57 -16.39
C GLY A 403 7.73 -7.03 -16.36
N ILE A 404 8.48 -6.77 -17.42
CA ILE A 404 9.93 -6.92 -17.41
C ILE A 404 10.54 -5.66 -16.82
N ILE A 405 11.56 -5.82 -15.99
CA ILE A 405 12.33 -4.72 -15.43
C ILE A 405 13.80 -4.88 -15.73
N VAL A 406 14.41 -3.76 -16.08
CA VAL A 406 15.86 -3.61 -16.00
C VAL A 406 16.15 -2.64 -14.89
N ASP A 407 16.89 -3.11 -13.90
CA ASP A 407 17.24 -2.37 -12.71
C ASP A 407 18.76 -2.16 -12.70
N LEU A 408 19.20 -0.95 -13.03
CA LEU A 408 20.60 -0.57 -12.92
C LEU A 408 20.76 0.14 -11.58
N LYS A 409 21.46 -0.49 -10.63
CA LYS A 409 21.68 0.09 -9.31
C LYS A 409 23.14 0.39 -9.04
N VAL A 410 23.31 1.51 -8.34
CA VAL A 410 24.53 2.03 -7.74
C VAL A 410 25.50 2.53 -8.81
N TRP A 411 25.46 3.84 -9.03
CA TRP A 411 26.56 4.58 -9.62
C TRP A 411 27.21 5.35 -8.47
N ASP A 412 28.42 4.97 -8.14
CA ASP A 412 29.21 5.60 -7.09
C ASP A 412 30.59 5.80 -7.73
N GLU A 413 30.69 6.54 -8.83
CA GLU A 413 31.92 6.52 -9.62
C GLU A 413 32.87 7.65 -9.22
N LYS A 414 34.14 7.26 -9.04
CA LYS A 414 35.31 8.11 -9.32
C LYS A 414 35.24 8.53 -10.78
N ASN A 415 35.43 9.82 -11.06
CA ASN A 415 35.54 10.34 -12.43
C ASN A 415 36.46 9.46 -13.30
N GLU A 416 35.91 8.70 -14.24
CA GLU A 416 36.66 8.18 -15.37
C GLU A 416 36.05 8.71 -16.67
N GLY A 417 36.65 9.79 -17.16
CA GLY A 417 36.52 10.19 -18.55
C GLY A 417 37.27 9.20 -19.44
N GLU A 418 36.70 8.02 -19.67
CA GLU A 418 37.12 7.14 -20.76
C GLU A 418 35.90 6.54 -21.46
N ASN A 419 35.66 7.03 -22.68
CA ASN A 419 34.81 6.38 -23.68
C ASN A 419 35.18 4.90 -23.80
N LYS A 420 34.36 4.01 -23.26
CA LYS A 420 34.40 2.59 -23.63
C LYS A 420 33.07 2.20 -24.26
N HIS A 421 33.03 2.39 -25.59
CA HIS A 421 32.18 1.60 -26.47
C HIS A 421 32.46 0.12 -26.21
N ILE A 422 31.44 -0.62 -25.79
CA ILE A 422 31.47 -2.08 -25.86
C ILE A 422 30.20 -2.52 -26.56
N TYR A 423 30.39 -2.90 -27.84
CA TYR A 423 29.49 -3.72 -28.61
C TYR A 423 29.40 -5.10 -27.94
N TYR A 424 28.17 -5.62 -27.76
CA TYR A 424 27.66 -6.96 -28.13
C TYR A 424 26.32 -7.21 -27.40
#